data_AF-A0A256ZPN0-F1
#
_entry.id   AF-A0A256ZPN0-F1
#
_cell.length_a   1.000
_cell.length_b   1.000
_cell.length_c   1.000
_cell.angle_alpha   90.00
_cell.angle_beta   90.00
_cell.angle_gamma   90.00
#
_symmetry.space_group_name_H-M   'P 1'
#
loop_
_entity.id
_entity.type
_entity.pdbx_description
1 polymer ?
#
loop_
_entity_poly.entity_id
_entity_poly.type
_entity_poly.pdbx_seq_one_letter_code
_entity_poly.pdbx_strand_id
1 'polypeptide(L)'
;MAKKKKISNKTKVVDEKEQEFVNRLADLEFKENELDSRMEVLDLKEKELELEISKLKFIMKKRKDLMEQNKITGRAAAHPTEKKAIKKKKPEKKKKTREIKEDDRIGEERRSILASQIKSVLKRQQEAKKQEELNKKLLESKKIINKKEISVVLNGDEKNGAMKLFQLIVDKKSIKLNEAAEVLGMAKGDVKKMAKELEKAGFITLSTPFYGEPKLNLKIAPTREISEMFKREYS
;
A
#
# COMPACT_ATOMS: atom_id res chain seq x y z
N MET A 1 47.98 -27.13 45.41
CA MET A 1 48.02 -26.27 44.19
C MET A 1 47.08 -26.70 43.05
N ALA A 2 46.56 -27.94 43.01
CA ALA A 2 45.74 -28.42 41.88
C ALA A 2 44.32 -27.78 41.72
N LYS A 3 43.70 -27.30 42.81
CA LYS A 3 42.35 -26.70 42.76
C LYS A 3 42.30 -25.35 42.03
N LYS A 4 43.35 -24.52 42.12
CA LYS A 4 43.41 -23.21 41.43
C LYS A 4 43.49 -23.34 39.90
N LYS A 5 44.22 -24.33 39.37
CA LYS A 5 44.31 -24.59 37.91
C LYS A 5 43.01 -25.10 37.28
N LYS A 6 42.19 -25.85 38.03
CA LYS A 6 40.89 -26.34 37.53
C LYS A 6 39.84 -25.21 37.41
N ILE A 7 39.90 -24.23 38.32
CA ILE A 7 38.98 -23.08 38.30
C ILE A 7 39.35 -22.13 37.14
N SER A 8 40.64 -21.86 36.91
CA SER A 8 41.08 -21.00 35.80
C SER A 8 40.77 -21.58 34.41
N ASN A 9 40.76 -22.90 34.27
CA ASN A 9 40.40 -23.54 32.99
C ASN A 9 38.87 -23.55 32.77
N LYS A 10 38.07 -23.65 33.83
CA LYS A 10 36.61 -23.55 33.71
C LYS A 10 36.16 -22.15 33.30
N THR A 11 36.77 -21.09 33.86
CA THR A 11 36.45 -19.71 33.49
C THR A 11 36.81 -19.42 32.04
N LYS A 12 38.00 -19.83 31.56
CA LYS A 12 38.39 -19.64 30.15
C LYS A 12 37.44 -20.30 29.14
N VAL A 13 36.96 -21.51 29.46
CA VAL A 13 36.01 -22.23 28.59
C VAL A 13 34.62 -21.57 28.59
N VAL A 14 34.25 -20.89 29.68
CA VAL A 14 33.01 -20.11 29.73
C VAL A 14 33.17 -18.82 28.92
N ASP A 15 34.28 -18.10 29.07
CA ASP A 15 34.57 -16.87 28.33
C ASP A 15 34.62 -17.14 26.80
N GLU A 16 35.26 -18.22 26.37
CA GLU A 16 35.31 -18.63 24.96
C GLU A 16 33.90 -18.93 24.39
N LYS A 17 33.04 -19.59 25.18
CA LYS A 17 31.65 -19.88 24.78
C LYS A 17 30.78 -18.64 24.75
N GLU A 18 30.93 -17.73 25.72
CA GLU A 18 30.22 -16.45 25.70
C GLU A 18 30.59 -15.65 24.45
N GLN A 19 31.87 -15.63 24.09
CA GLN A 19 32.34 -14.94 22.89
C GLN A 19 31.81 -15.59 21.61
N GLU A 20 31.71 -16.93 21.57
CA GLU A 20 31.12 -17.67 20.47
C GLU A 20 29.61 -17.38 20.32
N PHE A 21 28.88 -17.27 21.45
CA PHE A 21 27.47 -16.85 21.44
C PHE A 21 27.27 -15.41 20.98
N VAL A 22 28.14 -14.49 21.41
CA VAL A 22 28.12 -13.09 20.97
C VAL A 22 28.34 -12.99 19.45
N ASN A 23 29.32 -13.71 18.91
CA ASN A 23 29.57 -13.75 17.47
C ASN A 23 28.38 -14.34 16.71
N ARG A 24 27.78 -15.42 17.24
CA ARG A 24 26.62 -16.06 16.61
C ARG A 24 25.37 -15.18 16.66
N LEU A 25 25.21 -14.37 17.70
CA LEU A 25 24.18 -13.34 17.79
C LEU A 25 24.37 -12.27 16.71
N ALA A 26 25.59 -11.75 16.56
CA ALA A 26 25.91 -10.76 15.52
C ALA A 26 25.66 -11.30 14.10
N ASP A 27 26.01 -12.57 13.83
CA ASP A 27 25.73 -13.23 12.55
C ASP A 27 24.23 -13.39 12.29
N LEU A 28 23.44 -13.66 13.33
CA LEU A 28 21.99 -13.78 13.21
C LEU A 28 21.34 -12.41 12.97
N GLU A 29 21.76 -11.37 13.69
CA GLU A 29 21.31 -9.99 13.47
C GLU A 29 21.66 -9.50 12.06
N PHE A 30 22.84 -9.85 11.55
CA PHE A 30 23.21 -9.53 10.17
C PHE A 30 22.29 -10.24 9.15
N LYS A 31 22.01 -11.52 9.35
CA LYS A 31 21.11 -12.29 8.47
C LYS A 31 19.67 -11.78 8.52
N GLU A 32 19.19 -11.37 9.69
CA GLU A 32 17.87 -10.76 9.85
C GLU A 32 17.77 -9.47 9.03
N ASN A 33 18.75 -8.57 9.16
CA ASN A 33 18.79 -7.33 8.38
C ASN A 33 18.87 -7.59 6.86
N GLU A 34 19.59 -8.64 6.44
CA GLU A 34 19.65 -9.03 5.03
C GLU A 34 18.30 -9.55 4.52
N LEU A 35 17.59 -10.33 5.33
CA LEU A 35 16.25 -10.82 4.99
C LEU A 35 15.23 -9.68 4.90
N ASP A 36 15.27 -8.74 5.83
CA ASP A 36 14.41 -7.55 5.80
C ASP A 36 14.65 -6.74 4.53
N SER A 37 15.92 -6.50 4.18
CA SER A 37 16.29 -5.81 2.94
C SER A 37 15.78 -6.55 1.69
N ARG A 38 15.85 -7.89 1.69
CA ARG A 38 15.31 -8.71 0.60
C ARG A 38 13.79 -8.65 0.53
N MET A 39 13.08 -8.60 1.65
CA MET A 39 11.63 -8.43 1.68
C MET A 39 11.24 -7.07 1.09
N GLU A 40 11.90 -5.99 1.49
CA GLU A 40 11.59 -4.65 0.94
C GLU A 40 11.73 -4.60 -0.58
N VAL A 41 12.76 -5.26 -1.13
CA VAL A 41 12.95 -5.37 -2.59
C VAL A 41 11.84 -6.20 -3.24
N LEU A 42 11.38 -7.28 -2.59
CA LEU A 42 10.28 -8.08 -3.10
C LEU A 42 8.95 -7.31 -3.11
N ASP A 43 8.66 -6.55 -2.05
CA ASP A 43 7.47 -5.69 -1.97
C ASP A 43 7.45 -4.61 -3.07
N LEU A 44 8.62 -4.03 -3.39
CA LEU A 44 8.74 -3.08 -4.49
C LEU A 44 8.47 -3.75 -5.84
N LYS A 45 9.04 -4.93 -6.07
CA LYS A 45 8.81 -5.72 -7.30
C LYS A 45 7.35 -6.14 -7.44
N GLU A 46 6.69 -6.52 -6.35
CA GLU A 46 5.27 -6.87 -6.36
C GLU A 46 4.43 -5.67 -6.81
N LYS A 47 4.67 -4.48 -6.24
CA LYS A 47 4.00 -3.24 -6.65
C LYS A 47 4.24 -2.88 -8.12
N GLU A 48 5.48 -3.06 -8.61
CA GLU A 48 5.80 -2.85 -10.03
C GLU A 48 5.00 -3.80 -10.93
N LEU A 49 4.93 -5.08 -10.58
CA LEU A 49 4.15 -6.08 -11.30
C LEU A 49 2.66 -5.78 -11.27
N GLU A 50 2.11 -5.32 -10.14
CA GLU A 50 0.69 -4.90 -10.05
C GLU A 50 0.37 -3.74 -10.99
N LEU A 51 1.29 -2.77 -11.11
CA LEU A 51 1.16 -1.66 -12.07
C LEU A 51 1.25 -2.15 -13.52
N GLU A 52 2.17 -3.07 -13.82
CA GLU A 52 2.30 -3.71 -15.13
C GLU A 52 1.02 -4.45 -15.53
N ILE A 53 0.47 -5.25 -14.61
CA ILE A 53 -0.80 -5.97 -14.79
C ILE A 53 -1.94 -4.99 -15.04
N SER A 54 -1.99 -3.88 -14.32
CA SER A 54 -3.01 -2.84 -14.49
C SER A 54 -2.93 -2.19 -15.88
N LYS A 55 -1.71 -1.88 -16.35
CA LYS A 55 -1.48 -1.39 -17.73
C LYS A 55 -1.91 -2.41 -18.77
N LEU A 56 -1.55 -3.68 -18.60
CA LEU A 56 -1.93 -4.76 -19.52
C LEU A 56 -3.44 -4.93 -19.58
N LYS A 57 -4.14 -4.95 -18.44
CA LYS A 57 -5.61 -4.99 -18.38
C LYS A 57 -6.24 -3.83 -19.13
N PHE A 58 -5.69 -2.62 -18.97
CA PHE A 58 -6.17 -1.44 -19.69
C PHE A 58 -5.96 -1.55 -21.21
N ILE A 59 -4.79 -2.01 -21.66
CA ILE A 59 -4.50 -2.23 -23.08
C ILE A 59 -5.44 -3.30 -23.66
N MET A 60 -5.66 -4.41 -22.94
CA MET A 60 -6.58 -5.46 -23.35
C MET A 60 -8.02 -4.94 -23.46
N LYS A 61 -8.47 -4.14 -22.50
CA LYS A 61 -9.80 -3.50 -22.53
C LYS A 61 -9.93 -2.57 -23.75
N LYS A 62 -8.98 -1.67 -23.96
CA LYS A 62 -8.96 -0.79 -25.15
C LYS A 62 -8.97 -1.57 -26.46
N ARG A 63 -8.20 -2.66 -26.55
CA ARG A 63 -8.17 -3.51 -27.74
C ARG A 63 -9.54 -4.16 -27.97
N LYS A 64 -10.21 -4.60 -26.91
CA LYS A 64 -11.57 -5.15 -26.98
C LYS A 64 -12.57 -4.10 -27.44
N ASP A 65 -12.54 -2.90 -26.87
CA ASP A 65 -13.42 -1.79 -27.24
C ASP A 65 -13.22 -1.39 -28.72
N LEU A 66 -11.98 -1.32 -29.20
CA LEU A 66 -11.68 -1.05 -30.62
C LEU A 66 -12.17 -2.16 -31.55
N MET A 67 -12.07 -3.43 -31.13
CA MET A 67 -12.59 -4.56 -31.90
C MET A 67 -14.12 -4.53 -31.95
N GLU A 68 -14.80 -4.13 -30.88
CA GLU A 68 -16.26 -3.96 -30.86
C GLU A 68 -16.70 -2.77 -31.72
N GLN A 69 -15.99 -1.65 -31.68
CA GLN A 69 -16.24 -0.49 -32.54
C GLN A 69 -16.03 -0.81 -34.03
N ASN A 70 -14.97 -1.54 -34.37
CA ASN A 70 -14.70 -1.97 -35.75
C ASN A 70 -15.67 -3.07 -36.25
N LYS A 71 -16.33 -3.81 -35.35
CA LYS A 71 -17.42 -4.72 -35.73
C LYS A 71 -18.70 -3.96 -36.09
N ILE A 72 -18.89 -2.74 -35.61
CA ILE A 72 -20.03 -1.88 -35.96
C ILE A 72 -19.81 -1.19 -37.32
N THR A 73 -18.56 -0.98 -37.75
CA THR A 73 -18.25 -0.41 -39.07
C THR A 73 -18.21 -1.44 -40.22
N GLY A 74 -18.37 -2.73 -39.93
CA GLY A 74 -18.32 -3.83 -40.91
C GLY A 74 -19.62 -4.14 -41.67
N ARG A 75 -20.62 -3.25 -41.65
CA ARG A 75 -21.88 -3.40 -42.40
C ARG A 75 -22.20 -2.13 -43.20
N ALA A 76 -21.42 -1.85 -44.24
CA ALA A 76 -21.85 -1.19 -45.49
C ALA A 76 -20.63 -0.68 -46.26
N ALA A 77 -19.99 -1.57 -47.03
CA ALA A 77 -19.36 -1.18 -48.29
C ALA A 77 -19.20 -2.45 -49.10
N ALA A 78 -20.28 -2.86 -49.76
CA ALA A 78 -20.17 -3.67 -50.95
C ALA A 78 -19.22 -2.92 -51.90
N HIS A 79 -18.06 -3.49 -52.19
CA HIS A 79 -17.23 -3.07 -53.30
C HIS A 79 -17.80 -3.70 -54.58
N PRO A 80 -18.47 -2.99 -55.49
CA PRO A 80 -18.49 -3.42 -56.88
C PRO A 80 -17.13 -3.07 -57.49
N THR A 81 -16.36 -4.11 -57.76
CA THR A 81 -15.20 -4.01 -58.65
C THR A 81 -15.71 -4.02 -60.08
N GLU A 82 -15.88 -2.85 -60.69
CA GLU A 82 -16.01 -2.73 -62.14
C GLU A 82 -14.79 -2.00 -62.72
N LYS A 83 -14.03 -2.77 -63.50
CA LYS A 83 -12.86 -2.34 -64.26
C LYS A 83 -13.32 -1.77 -65.61
N LYS A 84 -12.70 -0.64 -66.00
CA LYS A 84 -12.58 -0.03 -67.36
C LYS A 84 -13.83 0.75 -67.82
N ALA A 85 -13.75 1.93 -68.45
CA ALA A 85 -12.67 2.62 -69.15
C ALA A 85 -12.88 4.15 -69.10
N ILE A 86 -11.81 4.93 -68.87
CA ILE A 86 -11.85 6.41 -68.97
C ILE A 86 -11.22 6.81 -70.31
N LYS A 87 -12.07 7.26 -71.25
CA LYS A 87 -11.65 7.96 -72.48
C LYS A 87 -11.25 9.40 -72.13
N LYS A 88 -10.07 9.79 -72.61
CA LYS A 88 -9.46 11.13 -72.54
C LYS A 88 -10.41 12.24 -73.04
N LYS A 89 -10.59 13.32 -72.26
CA LYS A 89 -10.83 14.70 -72.78
C LYS A 89 -10.22 15.76 -71.84
N LYS A 90 -9.89 16.90 -72.48
CA LYS A 90 -8.97 18.03 -72.17
C LYS A 90 -9.15 18.77 -70.82
N PRO A 91 -8.16 19.60 -70.40
CA PRO A 91 -8.19 20.33 -69.14
C PRO A 91 -8.89 21.70 -69.29
N GLU A 92 -9.87 21.99 -68.44
CA GLU A 92 -10.35 23.35 -68.21
C GLU A 92 -9.82 23.87 -66.88
N LYS A 93 -9.08 24.98 -66.98
CA LYS A 93 -8.59 25.79 -65.87
C LYS A 93 -9.79 26.45 -65.18
N LYS A 94 -10.06 26.12 -63.91
CA LYS A 94 -10.71 26.98 -62.88
C LYS A 94 -10.95 26.18 -61.60
N LYS A 95 -10.08 26.33 -60.59
CA LYS A 95 -10.30 26.06 -59.14
C LYS A 95 -8.92 26.11 -58.44
N LYS A 96 -8.47 27.28 -58.00
CA LYS A 96 -7.27 27.42 -57.13
C LYS A 96 -7.49 28.34 -55.91
N THR A 97 -8.72 28.75 -55.64
CA THR A 97 -9.06 29.67 -54.54
C THR A 97 -9.79 29.01 -53.36
N ARG A 98 -10.14 27.71 -53.44
CA ARG A 98 -10.77 26.98 -52.32
C ARG A 98 -9.81 26.14 -51.48
N GLU A 99 -8.76 25.56 -52.07
CA GLU A 99 -7.81 24.70 -51.33
C GLU A 99 -6.99 25.47 -50.29
N ILE A 100 -6.59 26.72 -50.57
CA ILE A 100 -5.78 27.54 -49.64
C ILE A 100 -6.53 27.77 -48.31
N LYS A 101 -7.86 27.89 -48.35
CA LYS A 101 -8.68 28.11 -47.13
C LYS A 101 -8.86 26.85 -46.29
N GLU A 102 -8.72 25.66 -46.88
CA GLU A 102 -8.80 24.40 -46.14
C GLU A 102 -7.45 24.09 -45.45
N ASP A 103 -6.33 24.37 -46.11
CA ASP A 103 -5.00 24.21 -45.52
C ASP A 103 -4.75 25.16 -44.34
N ASP A 104 -5.21 26.41 -44.41
CA ASP A 104 -5.13 27.36 -43.30
C ASP A 104 -5.96 26.91 -42.08
N ARG A 105 -7.14 26.32 -42.32
CA ARG A 105 -8.01 25.76 -41.27
C ARG A 105 -7.40 24.53 -40.62
N ILE A 106 -6.82 23.62 -41.41
CA ILE A 106 -6.12 22.44 -40.89
C ILE A 106 -4.88 22.88 -40.07
N GLY A 107 -4.20 23.94 -40.50
CA GLY A 107 -3.10 24.55 -39.75
C GLY A 107 -3.53 25.13 -38.41
N GLU A 108 -4.66 25.84 -38.35
CA GLU A 108 -5.24 26.37 -37.11
C GLU A 108 -5.73 25.27 -36.16
N GLU A 109 -6.39 24.24 -36.67
CA GLU A 109 -6.83 23.09 -35.87
C GLU A 109 -5.63 22.36 -35.26
N ARG A 110 -4.58 22.09 -36.04
CA ARG A 110 -3.34 21.49 -35.53
C ARG A 110 -2.67 22.36 -34.46
N ARG A 111 -2.61 23.68 -34.66
CA ARG A 111 -2.08 24.62 -33.67
C ARG A 111 -2.91 24.64 -32.39
N SER A 112 -4.23 24.56 -32.49
CA SER A 112 -5.13 24.50 -31.33
C SER A 112 -4.97 23.21 -30.52
N ILE A 113 -4.82 22.06 -31.21
CA ILE A 113 -4.58 20.76 -30.59
C ILE A 113 -3.22 20.78 -29.88
N LEU A 114 -2.18 21.28 -30.54
CA LEU A 114 -0.84 21.39 -29.95
C LEU A 114 -0.85 22.30 -28.72
N ALA A 115 -1.52 23.45 -28.78
CA ALA A 115 -1.67 24.37 -27.66
C ALA A 115 -2.42 23.72 -26.49
N SER A 116 -3.45 22.93 -26.77
CA SER A 116 -4.20 22.19 -25.75
C SER A 116 -3.34 21.11 -25.08
N GLN A 117 -2.52 20.39 -25.86
CA GLN A 117 -1.59 19.38 -25.36
C GLN A 117 -0.51 20.02 -24.49
N ILE A 118 0.12 21.11 -24.95
CA ILE A 118 1.12 21.87 -24.17
C ILE A 118 0.50 22.37 -22.86
N LYS A 119 -0.70 22.94 -22.90
CA LYS A 119 -1.41 23.42 -21.70
C LYS A 119 -1.71 22.28 -20.72
N SER A 120 -2.05 21.09 -21.22
CA SER A 120 -2.30 19.92 -20.39
C SER A 120 -1.03 19.39 -19.71
N VAL A 121 0.11 19.39 -20.42
CA VAL A 121 1.41 18.97 -19.88
C VAL A 121 1.90 19.96 -18.82
N LEU A 122 1.78 21.26 -19.08
CA LEU A 122 2.12 22.31 -18.12
C LEU A 122 1.26 22.23 -16.86
N LYS A 123 -0.05 21.97 -17.01
CA LYS A 123 -0.96 21.77 -15.88
C LYS A 123 -0.55 20.57 -15.02
N ARG A 124 -0.22 19.43 -15.65
CA ARG A 124 0.28 18.23 -14.95
C ARG A 124 1.59 18.51 -14.22
N GLN A 125 2.53 19.23 -14.82
CA GLN A 125 3.79 19.59 -14.18
C GLN A 125 3.58 20.51 -12.97
N GLN A 126 2.66 21.47 -13.05
CA GLN A 126 2.32 22.33 -11.92
C GLN A 126 1.64 21.55 -10.78
N GLU A 127 0.75 20.61 -11.11
CA GLU A 127 0.11 19.73 -10.14
C GLU A 127 1.13 18.80 -9.45
N ALA A 128 2.07 18.24 -10.22
CA ALA A 128 3.16 17.43 -9.68
C ALA A 128 4.05 18.23 -8.71
N LYS A 129 4.45 19.46 -9.07
CA LYS A 129 5.22 20.34 -8.18
C LYS A 129 4.47 20.67 -6.89
N LYS A 130 3.15 20.92 -6.97
CA LYS A 130 2.31 21.15 -5.79
C LYS A 130 2.21 19.89 -4.91
N GLN A 131 2.09 18.72 -5.51
CA GLN A 131 2.07 17.45 -4.77
C GLN A 131 3.42 17.16 -4.09
N GLU A 132 4.54 17.40 -4.77
CA GLU A 132 5.88 17.28 -4.17
C GLU A 132 6.08 18.26 -3.02
N GLU A 133 5.63 19.51 -3.16
CA GLU A 133 5.72 20.50 -2.09
C GLU A 133 4.83 20.14 -0.89
N LEU A 134 3.63 19.61 -1.14
CA LEU A 134 2.75 19.06 -0.09
C LEU A 134 3.37 17.84 0.59
N ASN A 135 3.98 16.93 -0.17
CA ASN A 135 4.68 15.76 0.38
C ASN A 135 5.89 16.17 1.21
N LYS A 136 6.65 17.19 0.77
CA LYS A 136 7.77 17.75 1.52
C LYS A 136 7.29 18.39 2.83
N LYS A 137 6.21 19.19 2.78
CA LYS A 137 5.55 19.75 3.98
C LYS A 137 5.01 18.66 4.91
N LEU A 138 4.48 17.56 4.38
CA LEU A 138 4.04 16.40 5.15
C LEU A 138 5.23 15.67 5.79
N LEU A 139 6.37 15.54 5.11
CA LEU A 139 7.59 14.98 5.69
C LEU A 139 8.17 15.88 6.81
N GLU A 140 8.19 17.19 6.59
CA GLU A 140 8.67 18.16 7.58
C GLU A 140 7.73 18.28 8.79
N SER A 141 6.41 18.14 8.58
CA SER A 141 5.41 18.10 9.66
C SER A 141 5.28 16.73 10.33
N LYS A 142 5.71 15.64 9.68
CA LYS A 142 6.11 14.38 10.32
C LYS A 142 7.42 14.60 11.09
N LYS A 143 7.41 15.57 12.01
CA LYS A 143 8.32 15.59 13.15
C LYS A 143 8.26 14.20 13.75
N ILE A 144 9.43 13.56 13.72
CA ILE A 144 9.84 12.37 14.46
C ILE A 144 8.89 12.17 15.63
N ILE A 145 7.99 11.19 15.53
CA ILE A 145 7.30 10.69 16.71
C ILE A 145 8.44 10.22 17.61
N ASN A 146 8.68 10.95 18.69
CA ASN A 146 9.60 10.54 19.73
C ASN A 146 9.19 9.12 20.13
N LYS A 147 9.98 8.11 19.75
CA LYS A 147 9.81 6.72 20.22
C LYS A 147 9.83 6.62 21.76
N LYS A 148 10.15 7.72 22.45
CA LYS A 148 10.10 7.88 23.90
C LYS A 148 8.72 8.21 24.47
N GLU A 149 7.72 8.62 23.68
CA GLU A 149 6.40 9.01 24.21
C GLU A 149 5.32 7.91 24.12
N ILE A 150 5.59 6.79 23.47
CA ILE A 150 4.81 5.54 23.67
C ILE A 150 5.42 4.75 24.84
N SER A 151 5.77 5.44 25.93
CA SER A 151 5.94 4.78 27.22
C SER A 151 4.67 5.00 28.00
N VAL A 152 3.65 4.18 27.72
CA VAL A 152 2.60 3.96 28.70
C VAL A 152 3.32 3.48 29.97
N VAL A 153 3.15 4.26 31.03
CA VAL A 153 3.70 4.00 32.37
C VAL A 153 2.98 2.78 32.91
N LEU A 154 3.53 1.62 32.61
CA LEU A 154 3.16 0.33 33.19
C LEU A 154 4.46 -0.36 33.60
N ASN A 155 4.44 -0.97 34.78
CA ASN A 155 5.60 -1.65 35.33
C ASN A 155 5.99 -2.82 34.42
N GLY A 156 7.26 -3.23 34.42
CA GLY A 156 7.81 -4.21 33.46
C GLY A 156 7.02 -5.53 33.35
N ASP A 157 6.41 -5.96 34.45
CA ASP A 157 5.59 -7.18 34.50
C ASP A 157 4.18 -6.99 33.92
N GLU A 158 3.59 -5.80 34.09
CA GLU A 158 2.26 -5.44 33.57
C GLU A 158 2.28 -5.24 32.04
N LYS A 159 3.39 -4.74 31.50
CA LYS A 159 3.59 -4.62 30.04
C LYS A 159 3.59 -5.97 29.34
N ASN A 160 4.23 -6.96 29.94
CA ASN A 160 4.26 -8.31 29.39
C ASN A 160 2.86 -8.96 29.46
N GLY A 161 2.13 -8.74 30.56
CA GLY A 161 0.75 -9.22 30.72
C GLY A 161 -0.23 -8.59 29.72
N ALA A 162 -0.20 -7.26 29.55
CA ALA A 162 -1.07 -6.54 28.63
C ALA A 162 -0.79 -6.91 27.16
N MET A 163 0.48 -7.08 26.80
CA MET A 163 0.86 -7.51 25.44
C MET A 163 0.41 -8.93 25.15
N LYS A 164 0.57 -9.86 26.10
CA LYS A 164 0.06 -11.23 25.98
C LYS A 164 -1.47 -11.27 25.86
N LEU A 165 -2.18 -10.46 26.65
CA LEU A 165 -3.63 -10.33 26.55
C LEU A 165 -4.05 -9.82 25.16
N PHE A 166 -3.35 -8.81 24.63
CA PHE A 166 -3.63 -8.29 23.30
C PHE A 166 -3.38 -9.33 22.21
N GLN A 167 -2.24 -10.02 22.24
CA GLN A 167 -1.92 -11.08 21.28
C GLN A 167 -2.97 -12.20 21.29
N LEU A 168 -3.40 -12.61 22.48
CA LEU A 168 -4.45 -13.61 22.66
C LEU A 168 -5.80 -13.17 22.07
N ILE A 169 -6.13 -11.88 22.17
CA ILE A 169 -7.34 -11.30 21.55
C ILE A 169 -7.19 -11.21 20.03
N VAL A 170 -5.99 -10.92 19.52
CA VAL A 170 -5.71 -10.92 18.07
C VAL A 170 -5.91 -12.33 17.49
N ASP A 171 -5.37 -13.35 18.15
CA ASP A 171 -5.45 -14.74 17.68
C ASP A 171 -6.90 -15.27 17.69
N LYS A 172 -7.64 -15.00 18.77
CA LYS A 172 -9.01 -15.51 18.95
C LYS A 172 -10.10 -14.58 18.39
N LYS A 173 -9.76 -13.35 18.00
CA LYS A 173 -10.65 -12.23 17.61
C LYS A 173 -11.60 -11.73 18.70
N SER A 174 -12.15 -12.64 19.50
CA SER A 174 -12.98 -12.39 20.67
C SER A 174 -12.69 -13.43 21.74
N ILE A 175 -12.60 -13.01 23.01
CA ILE A 175 -12.43 -13.94 24.13
C ILE A 175 -13.24 -13.51 25.35
N LYS A 176 -13.73 -14.47 26.13
CA LYS A 176 -14.35 -14.21 27.43
C LYS A 176 -13.30 -13.80 28.46
N LEU A 177 -13.67 -12.91 29.38
CA LEU A 177 -12.75 -12.43 30.41
C LEU A 177 -12.25 -13.55 31.35
N ASN A 178 -13.09 -14.56 31.62
CA ASN A 178 -12.71 -15.73 32.42
C ASN A 178 -11.68 -16.60 31.70
N GLU A 179 -11.91 -16.87 30.42
CA GLU A 179 -11.00 -17.65 29.59
C GLU A 179 -9.64 -16.94 29.40
N ALA A 180 -9.64 -15.62 29.27
CA ALA A 180 -8.42 -14.83 29.23
C ALA A 180 -7.64 -14.92 30.55
N ALA A 181 -8.33 -14.89 31.69
CA ALA A 181 -7.71 -15.03 33.02
C ALA A 181 -7.08 -16.42 33.23
N GLU A 182 -7.74 -17.48 32.77
CA GLU A 182 -7.22 -18.85 32.83
C GLU A 182 -5.97 -19.01 31.97
N VAL A 183 -5.98 -18.55 30.72
CA VAL A 183 -4.82 -18.71 29.82
C VAL A 183 -3.62 -17.88 30.27
N LEU A 184 -3.86 -16.71 30.85
CA LEU A 184 -2.76 -15.86 31.36
C LEU A 184 -2.30 -16.27 32.77
N GLY A 185 -3.03 -17.15 33.46
CA GLY A 185 -2.74 -17.52 34.86
C GLY A 185 -2.86 -16.33 35.82
N MET A 186 -3.74 -15.37 35.52
CA MET A 186 -3.88 -14.10 36.26
C MET A 186 -5.26 -13.98 36.92
N ALA A 187 -5.36 -13.17 37.97
CA ALA A 187 -6.64 -12.87 38.60
C ALA A 187 -7.55 -12.10 37.63
N LYS A 188 -8.85 -12.44 37.62
CA LYS A 188 -9.87 -11.77 36.78
C LYS A 188 -9.89 -10.25 36.97
N GLY A 189 -9.61 -9.78 38.18
CA GLY A 189 -9.54 -8.35 38.51
C GLY A 189 -8.43 -7.62 37.74
N ASP A 190 -7.27 -8.25 37.58
CA ASP A 190 -6.12 -7.63 36.93
C ASP A 190 -6.23 -7.69 35.41
N VAL A 191 -6.76 -8.80 34.86
CA VAL A 191 -7.14 -8.87 33.44
C VAL A 191 -8.18 -7.80 33.09
N LYS A 192 -9.12 -7.53 34.00
CA LYS A 192 -10.11 -6.44 33.81
C LYS A 192 -9.48 -5.05 33.83
N LYS A 193 -8.46 -4.80 34.65
CA LYS A 193 -7.72 -3.52 34.66
C LYS A 193 -6.95 -3.34 33.34
N MET A 194 -6.19 -4.36 32.93
CA MET A 194 -5.46 -4.33 31.65
C MET A 194 -6.40 -4.17 30.45
N ALA A 195 -7.53 -4.87 30.44
CA ALA A 195 -8.55 -4.71 29.40
C ALA A 195 -9.08 -3.27 29.33
N LYS A 196 -9.33 -2.61 30.46
CA LYS A 196 -9.76 -1.21 30.48
C LYS A 196 -8.67 -0.27 29.96
N GLU A 197 -7.40 -0.55 30.21
CA GLU A 197 -6.29 0.24 29.68
C GLU A 197 -6.16 0.08 28.17
N LEU A 198 -6.26 -1.16 27.66
CA LEU A 198 -6.28 -1.45 26.22
C LEU A 198 -7.51 -0.85 25.52
N GLU A 199 -8.65 -0.82 26.20
CA GLU A 199 -9.88 -0.17 25.71
C GLU A 199 -9.72 1.35 25.65
N LYS A 200 -9.17 1.99 26.70
CA LYS A 200 -8.84 3.43 26.70
C LYS A 200 -7.86 3.80 25.60
N ALA A 201 -6.89 2.93 25.33
CA ALA A 201 -5.93 3.09 24.24
C ALA A 201 -6.52 2.82 22.84
N GLY A 202 -7.76 2.31 22.78
CA GLY A 202 -8.49 2.09 21.53
C GLY A 202 -8.15 0.79 20.79
N PHE A 203 -7.47 -0.15 21.42
CA PHE A 203 -7.09 -1.43 20.81
C PHE A 203 -8.21 -2.48 20.86
N ILE A 204 -9.03 -2.45 21.91
CA ILE A 204 -10.09 -3.44 22.16
C ILE A 204 -11.40 -2.76 22.56
N THR A 205 -12.50 -3.52 22.52
CA THR A 205 -13.80 -3.13 23.08
C THR A 205 -14.23 -4.17 24.11
N LEU A 206 -14.67 -3.72 25.29
CA LEU A 206 -15.21 -4.58 26.33
C LEU A 206 -16.73 -4.63 26.21
N SER A 207 -17.26 -5.74 25.72
CA SER A 207 -18.70 -5.99 25.68
C SER A 207 -19.16 -6.62 26.99
N THR A 208 -19.90 -5.87 27.79
CA THR A 208 -20.57 -6.36 29.01
C THR A 208 -22.07 -6.49 28.74
N PRO A 209 -22.58 -7.66 28.32
CA PRO A 209 -24.01 -7.85 28.12
C PRO A 209 -24.77 -7.80 29.46
N PHE A 210 -26.06 -7.44 29.42
CA PHE A 210 -26.94 -7.45 30.61
C PHE A 210 -27.02 -8.83 31.28
N TYR A 211 -26.91 -9.89 30.48
CA TYR A 211 -26.83 -11.27 30.93
C TYR A 211 -25.63 -11.95 30.28
N GLY A 212 -24.79 -12.61 31.08
CA GLY A 212 -23.63 -13.37 30.61
C GLY A 212 -22.28 -12.73 30.94
N GLU A 213 -21.20 -13.37 30.47
CA GLU A 213 -19.84 -12.97 30.80
C GLU A 213 -19.30 -11.85 29.91
N PRO A 214 -18.48 -10.92 30.46
CA PRO A 214 -17.80 -9.90 29.68
C PRO A 214 -16.92 -10.52 28.58
N LYS A 215 -17.02 -9.98 27.37
CA LYS A 215 -16.22 -10.38 26.22
C LYS A 215 -15.29 -9.25 25.79
N LEU A 216 -14.06 -9.61 25.51
CA LEU A 216 -13.02 -8.75 24.96
C LEU A 216 -13.00 -8.97 23.46
N ASN A 217 -13.25 -7.91 22.68
CA ASN A 217 -13.22 -7.97 21.22
C ASN A 217 -12.15 -7.03 20.69
N LEU A 218 -11.44 -7.44 19.63
CA LEU A 218 -10.51 -6.54 18.96
C LEU A 218 -11.27 -5.35 18.36
N LYS A 219 -10.78 -4.13 18.59
CA LYS A 219 -11.30 -2.95 17.92
C LYS A 219 -10.54 -2.79 16.61
N ILE A 220 -11.10 -3.31 15.53
CA ILE A 220 -10.62 -2.99 14.19
C ILE A 220 -11.10 -1.56 13.92
N ALA A 221 -10.25 -0.57 14.20
CA ALA A 221 -10.50 0.77 13.69
C ALA A 221 -10.55 0.66 12.16
N PRO A 222 -11.62 1.11 11.48
CA PRO A 222 -11.55 1.27 10.04
C PRO A 222 -10.38 2.22 9.79
N THR A 223 -9.32 1.73 9.16
CA THR A 223 -8.24 2.58 8.71
C THR A 223 -8.86 3.69 7.86
N ARG A 224 -8.25 4.89 7.89
CA ARG A 224 -8.77 6.06 7.18
C ARG A 224 -9.10 5.75 5.71
N GLU A 225 -8.36 4.81 5.12
CA GLU A 225 -8.59 4.23 3.80
C GLU A 225 -9.93 3.49 3.67
N ILE A 226 -10.31 2.62 4.62
CA ILE A 226 -11.61 1.92 4.60
C ILE A 226 -12.76 2.92 4.81
N SER A 227 -12.59 3.89 5.72
CA SER A 227 -13.60 4.96 5.91
C SER A 227 -13.77 5.87 4.69
N GLU A 228 -12.69 6.15 3.96
CA GLU A 228 -12.77 6.91 2.70
C GLU A 228 -13.35 6.08 1.55
N MET A 229 -13.09 4.77 1.50
CA MET A 229 -13.73 3.87 0.53
C MET A 229 -15.25 3.80 0.73
N PHE A 230 -15.72 3.62 1.97
CA PHE A 230 -17.15 3.62 2.27
C PHE A 230 -17.82 4.97 1.97
N LYS A 231 -17.14 6.10 2.16
CA LYS A 231 -17.69 7.41 1.77
C LYS A 231 -17.78 7.60 0.25
N ARG A 232 -16.89 6.98 -0.54
CA ARG A 232 -16.94 7.05 -2.01
C ARG A 232 -17.99 6.12 -2.62
N GLU A 233 -18.33 5.02 -1.96
CA GLU A 233 -19.33 4.07 -2.47
C GLU A 233 -20.78 4.48 -2.15
N TYR A 234 -20.99 5.33 -1.16
CA TYR A 234 -22.32 5.70 -0.67
C TYR A 234 -22.60 7.22 -0.64
N SER A 235 -21.84 8.02 -1.39
CA SER A 235 -22.13 9.44 -1.71
C SER A 235 -22.27 9.61 -3.21
#